data_AF-A0A3D2U8H9-F1
#
_entry.id   AF-A0A3D2U8H9-F1
#
_cell.length_a   1.000
_cell.length_b   1.000
_cell.length_c   1.000
_cell.angle_alpha   90.00
_cell.angle_beta   90.00
_cell.angle_gamma   90.00
#
_symmetry.space_group_name_H-M   'P 1'
#
loop_
_entity.id
_entity.type
_entity.pdbx_description
1 polymer ?
#
loop_
_entity_poly.entity_id
_entity_poly.type
_entity_poly.pdbx_seq_one_letter_code
_entity_poly.pdbx_strand_id
1 'polypeptide(L)'
;MITIPRAGGMTAVEIDEASVSAAEGELPFVPQVGQSVAYIDLQGKGQKFATIDYSETPPAVYGGREVTLDQLGLADNPVVVEAAAQVGAESVNCPSCAGPLTIQDPGASQRIACQYCGALHAVNDGKLKFLEELGKPEHKPIIPLGSEGELQGIKFTVIGYLRRSMKYAGVVYPWSEYLLWAKGRPYYWLVESTGHWSLGTAVSGGQVTGGAGADVEIHCDGVKYRMFDKYKATVDVVVGEFYWQVEKGETVDAADYVCPPLMVSREISKKVRGKSLSTVSGKSREISFTKLEYIKASEVGAGFGLNEAKAGYPDSSVFTDKFNFDQPAPNQPFTMSQIYAPWAVMMLVAIFLALIAGAMGDAHAVGRLMWAWFALSVPGAFTLMLHFAYEKSRWSESDYCPAWLQRNE
;
A
#
# COMPACT_ATOMS: atom_id res chain seq x y z
N MET A 1 -8.20 -20.46 4.92
CA MET A 1 -9.65 -20.37 4.65
C MET A 1 -10.32 -21.39 5.55
N ILE A 2 -11.19 -20.95 6.45
CA ILE A 2 -11.94 -21.80 7.38
C ILE A 2 -13.39 -21.79 6.93
N THR A 3 -14.03 -22.94 6.84
CA THR A 3 -15.47 -23.04 6.51
C THR A 3 -16.24 -23.22 7.80
N ILE A 4 -17.03 -22.22 8.19
CA ILE A 4 -17.91 -22.29 9.37
C ILE A 4 -19.32 -22.68 8.93
N PRO A 5 -19.96 -23.68 9.56
CA PRO A 5 -21.35 -24.04 9.29
C PRO A 5 -22.27 -22.82 9.37
N ARG A 6 -23.15 -22.64 8.38
CA ARG A 6 -24.04 -21.46 8.20
C ARG A 6 -23.35 -20.13 7.84
N ALA A 7 -22.04 -19.98 8.03
CA ALA A 7 -21.31 -18.74 7.75
C ALA A 7 -20.58 -18.75 6.38
N GLY A 8 -20.18 -19.92 5.87
CA GLY A 8 -19.51 -20.07 4.57
C GLY A 8 -17.98 -19.99 4.68
N GLY A 9 -17.30 -19.75 3.56
CA GLY A 9 -15.84 -19.59 3.53
C GLY A 9 -15.40 -18.25 4.13
N MET A 10 -14.49 -18.30 5.10
CA MET A 10 -14.00 -17.13 5.83
C MET A 10 -12.47 -17.06 5.84
N THR A 11 -11.96 -15.83 5.97
CA THR A 11 -10.55 -15.48 6.08
C THR A 11 -10.23 -15.13 7.53
N ALA A 12 -9.24 -15.80 8.12
CA ALA A 12 -8.71 -15.40 9.42
C ALA A 12 -7.97 -14.08 9.26
N VAL A 13 -8.46 -13.05 9.93
CA VAL A 13 -7.90 -11.69 9.89
C VAL A 13 -7.07 -11.39 11.12
N GLU A 14 -7.42 -11.97 12.26
CA GLU A 14 -6.65 -11.84 13.49
C GLU A 14 -6.56 -13.17 14.22
N ILE A 15 -5.36 -13.48 14.71
CA ILE A 15 -5.08 -14.58 15.61
C ILE A 15 -4.29 -13.96 16.76
N ASP A 16 -4.86 -13.87 17.94
CA ASP A 16 -4.20 -13.27 19.10
C ASP A 16 -4.70 -13.87 20.41
N GLU A 17 -4.14 -13.40 21.51
CA GLU A 17 -4.60 -13.61 22.87
C GLU A 17 -5.13 -12.31 23.46
N ALA A 18 -6.39 -12.32 23.88
CA ALA A 18 -7.04 -11.25 24.62
C ALA A 18 -6.86 -11.48 26.13
N SER A 19 -6.56 -10.43 26.87
CA SER A 19 -6.45 -10.48 28.33
C SER A 19 -7.45 -9.56 28.99
N VAL A 20 -8.15 -10.03 30.02
CA VAL A 20 -9.05 -9.19 30.82
C VAL A 20 -8.22 -8.19 31.64
N SER A 21 -8.23 -6.91 31.26
CA SER A 21 -7.47 -5.85 31.94
C SER A 21 -8.24 -5.19 33.07
N ALA A 22 -9.55 -5.05 32.91
CA ALA A 22 -10.48 -4.50 33.88
C ALA A 22 -11.90 -5.01 33.57
N ALA A 23 -12.82 -4.87 34.52
CA ALA A 23 -14.24 -5.11 34.32
C ALA A 23 -15.03 -4.14 35.18
N GLU A 24 -16.12 -3.62 34.63
CA GLU A 24 -17.00 -2.66 35.28
C GLU A 24 -18.46 -3.08 35.08
N GLY A 25 -19.30 -2.85 36.08
CA GLY A 25 -20.74 -3.14 36.05
C GLY A 25 -21.16 -4.42 36.80
N GLU A 26 -22.46 -4.73 36.72
CA GLU A 26 -23.07 -5.92 37.32
C GLU A 26 -22.99 -7.10 36.34
N LEU A 27 -21.98 -7.95 36.49
CA LEU A 27 -21.79 -9.13 35.66
C LEU A 27 -22.35 -10.38 36.34
N PRO A 28 -22.92 -11.35 35.59
CA PRO A 28 -23.46 -12.59 36.15
C PRO A 28 -22.37 -13.57 36.63
N PHE A 29 -21.09 -13.18 36.55
CA PHE A 29 -19.92 -13.94 37.00
C PHE A 29 -18.83 -12.97 37.49
N VAL A 30 -17.86 -13.49 38.24
CA VAL A 30 -16.69 -12.72 38.69
C VAL A 30 -15.62 -12.72 37.59
N PRO A 31 -15.28 -11.57 37.00
CA PRO A 31 -14.24 -11.49 35.96
C PRO A 31 -12.87 -11.81 36.54
N GLN A 32 -12.10 -12.65 35.86
CA GLN A 32 -10.74 -12.94 36.26
C GLN A 32 -9.77 -11.99 35.55
N VAL A 33 -9.43 -10.88 36.21
CA VAL A 33 -8.43 -9.94 35.69
C VAL A 33 -7.10 -10.66 35.50
N GLY A 34 -6.48 -10.47 34.34
CA GLY A 34 -5.26 -11.14 33.92
C GLY A 34 -5.49 -12.49 33.23
N GLN A 35 -6.72 -13.02 33.19
CA GLN A 35 -7.03 -14.20 32.38
C GLN A 35 -6.78 -13.88 30.91
N SER A 36 -5.97 -14.72 30.25
CA SER A 36 -5.67 -14.66 28.83
C SER A 36 -6.47 -15.74 28.09
N VAL A 37 -7.08 -15.38 26.98
CA VAL A 37 -7.85 -16.28 26.12
C VAL A 37 -7.42 -16.08 24.68
N ALA A 38 -7.05 -17.17 24.02
CA ALA A 38 -6.75 -17.12 22.60
C ALA A 38 -8.04 -17.07 21.77
N TYR A 39 -7.99 -16.35 20.67
CA TYR A 39 -9.09 -16.26 19.74
C TYR A 39 -8.62 -16.17 18.29
N ILE A 40 -9.54 -16.44 17.37
CA ILE A 40 -9.34 -16.22 15.94
C ILE A 40 -10.55 -15.47 15.39
N ASP A 41 -10.31 -14.27 14.89
CA ASP A 41 -11.32 -13.48 14.22
C ASP A 41 -11.30 -13.72 12.71
N LEU A 42 -12.49 -13.85 12.17
CA LEU A 42 -12.76 -14.31 10.82
C LEU A 42 -13.68 -13.30 10.13
N GLN A 43 -13.33 -12.93 8.91
CA GLN A 43 -14.18 -12.11 8.05
C GLN A 43 -14.59 -12.91 6.81
N GLY A 44 -15.85 -12.73 6.39
CA GLY A 44 -16.44 -13.37 5.22
C GLY A 44 -17.21 -12.37 4.36
N LYS A 45 -17.54 -12.79 3.13
CA LYS A 45 -18.30 -11.96 2.18
C LYS A 45 -19.64 -11.49 2.77
N GLY A 46 -20.01 -10.26 2.45
CA GLY A 46 -21.28 -9.66 2.88
C GLY A 46 -21.30 -9.27 4.35
N GLN A 47 -20.21 -8.69 4.86
CA GLN A 47 -20.06 -8.24 6.26
C GLN A 47 -20.18 -9.37 7.29
N LYS A 48 -19.95 -10.63 6.89
CA LYS A 48 -20.01 -11.74 7.84
C LYS A 48 -18.76 -11.72 8.71
N PHE A 49 -18.94 -11.97 10.00
CA PHE A 49 -17.88 -12.05 10.98
C PHE A 49 -18.05 -13.31 11.84
N ALA A 50 -16.95 -13.87 12.32
CA ALA A 50 -16.99 -14.90 13.35
C ALA A 50 -15.73 -14.85 14.23
N THR A 51 -15.88 -15.23 15.50
CA THR A 51 -14.78 -15.43 16.45
C THR A 51 -14.76 -16.87 16.89
N ILE A 52 -13.62 -17.53 16.77
CA ILE A 52 -13.35 -18.80 17.44
C ILE A 52 -12.69 -18.46 18.78
N ASP A 53 -13.36 -18.81 19.88
CA ASP A 53 -12.93 -18.52 21.24
C ASP A 53 -12.46 -19.82 21.92
N TYR A 54 -11.21 -19.80 22.38
CA TYR A 54 -10.57 -20.95 23.03
C TYR A 54 -10.70 -20.94 24.57
N SER A 55 -11.64 -20.18 25.14
CA SER A 55 -11.92 -20.19 26.58
C SER A 55 -12.47 -21.52 27.09
N GLU A 56 -13.04 -22.34 26.20
CA GLU A 56 -13.65 -23.64 26.52
C GLU A 56 -13.21 -24.76 25.56
N THR A 57 -13.52 -26.01 25.92
CA THR A 57 -13.23 -27.20 25.10
C THR A 57 -14.49 -28.05 24.91
N PRO A 58 -14.96 -28.26 23.67
CA PRO A 58 -14.42 -27.72 22.41
C PRO A 58 -14.53 -26.18 22.32
N PRO A 59 -13.71 -25.50 21.48
CA PRO A 59 -13.78 -24.04 21.34
C PRO A 59 -15.16 -23.53 20.95
N ALA A 60 -15.57 -22.41 21.52
CA ALA A 60 -16.80 -21.72 21.16
C ALA A 60 -16.63 -21.04 19.80
N VAL A 61 -17.72 -20.95 19.02
CA VAL A 61 -17.74 -20.19 17.77
C VAL A 61 -18.91 -19.23 17.80
N TYR A 62 -18.59 -17.95 17.80
CA TYR A 62 -19.56 -16.87 17.72
C TYR A 62 -19.63 -16.37 16.28
N GLY A 63 -20.81 -16.38 15.67
CA GLY A 63 -21.02 -15.93 14.30
C GLY A 63 -21.97 -14.74 14.25
N GLY A 64 -21.64 -13.75 13.43
CA GLY A 64 -22.43 -12.53 13.30
C GLY A 64 -22.28 -11.86 11.94
N ARG A 65 -22.78 -10.63 11.86
CA ARG A 65 -22.57 -9.72 10.75
C ARG A 65 -22.29 -8.31 11.29
N GLU A 66 -21.38 -7.61 10.64
CA GLU A 66 -21.17 -6.19 10.88
C GLU A 66 -22.35 -5.40 10.30
N VAL A 67 -22.76 -4.35 11.01
CA VAL A 67 -23.91 -3.51 10.67
C VAL A 67 -23.58 -2.06 10.94
N THR A 68 -24.11 -1.16 10.10
CA THR A 68 -24.01 0.28 10.35
C THR A 68 -25.08 0.74 11.34
N LEU A 69 -24.88 1.92 11.92
CA LEU A 69 -25.90 2.58 12.76
C LEU A 69 -27.22 2.77 12.00
N ASP A 70 -27.15 3.10 10.70
CA ASP A 70 -28.31 3.18 9.81
C ASP A 70 -29.08 1.87 9.72
N GLN A 71 -28.39 0.74 9.56
CA GLN A 71 -29.02 -0.58 9.50
C GLN A 71 -29.66 -0.99 10.84
N LEU A 72 -29.20 -0.41 11.94
CA LEU A 72 -29.79 -0.58 13.27
C LEU A 72 -30.94 0.39 13.54
N GLY A 73 -31.21 1.35 12.64
CA GLY A 73 -32.17 2.43 12.88
C GLY A 73 -31.71 3.40 13.97
N LEU A 74 -30.39 3.48 14.21
CA LEU A 74 -29.77 4.29 15.26
C LEU A 74 -29.05 5.53 14.73
N ALA A 75 -28.98 5.71 13.41
CA ALA A 75 -28.29 6.84 12.77
C ALA A 75 -28.75 8.20 13.30
N ASP A 76 -30.07 8.38 13.43
CA ASP A 76 -30.69 9.61 13.89
C ASP A 76 -31.03 9.58 15.39
N ASN A 77 -30.60 8.54 16.12
CA ASN A 77 -30.88 8.44 17.55
C ASN A 77 -30.19 9.60 18.29
N PRO A 78 -30.92 10.46 19.02
CA PRO A 78 -30.34 11.65 19.64
C PRO A 78 -29.15 11.34 20.56
N VAL A 79 -29.19 10.22 21.28
CA VAL A 79 -28.09 9.80 22.18
C VAL A 79 -26.85 9.42 21.39
N VAL A 80 -27.02 8.72 20.25
CA VAL A 80 -25.92 8.31 19.38
C VAL A 80 -25.33 9.52 18.66
N VAL A 81 -26.19 10.40 18.15
CA VAL A 81 -25.78 11.65 17.49
C VAL A 81 -25.07 12.58 18.47
N GLU A 82 -25.58 12.71 19.69
CA GLU A 82 -24.92 13.48 20.75
C GLU A 82 -23.57 12.86 21.12
N ALA A 83 -23.49 11.55 21.37
CA ALA A 83 -22.23 10.87 21.66
C ALA A 83 -21.20 11.05 20.53
N ALA A 84 -21.60 10.90 19.28
CA ALA A 84 -20.74 11.12 18.12
C ALA A 84 -20.36 12.60 17.92
N ALA A 85 -21.20 13.54 18.34
CA ALA A 85 -20.93 14.98 18.29
C ALA A 85 -20.02 15.46 19.43
N GLN A 86 -20.01 14.77 20.58
CA GLN A 86 -19.13 15.05 21.71
C GLN A 86 -17.67 14.66 21.45
N VAL A 87 -17.40 13.78 20.47
CA VAL A 87 -16.04 13.47 20.00
C VAL A 87 -15.59 14.59 19.05
N GLY A 88 -15.34 15.76 19.63
CA GLY A 88 -14.66 16.87 18.97
C GLY A 88 -13.15 16.73 19.08
N ALA A 89 -12.43 17.43 18.21
CA ALA A 89 -10.98 17.52 18.31
C ALA A 89 -10.57 18.10 19.67
N GLU A 90 -9.59 17.46 20.32
CA GLU A 90 -9.06 17.90 21.60
C GLU A 90 -7.71 18.59 21.43
N SER A 91 -7.59 19.80 21.97
CA SER A 91 -6.32 20.53 22.01
C SER A 91 -5.57 20.18 23.29
N VAL A 92 -4.39 19.60 23.15
CA VAL A 92 -3.54 19.16 24.26
C VAL A 92 -2.12 19.69 24.09
N ASN A 93 -1.36 19.75 25.17
CA ASN A 93 0.06 20.11 25.10
C ASN A 93 0.91 18.85 25.21
N CYS A 94 1.95 18.74 24.38
CA CYS A 94 2.94 17.68 24.47
C CYS A 94 3.56 17.66 25.88
N PRO A 95 3.46 16.54 26.64
CA PRO A 95 4.07 16.43 27.97
C PRO A 95 5.58 16.65 28.00
N SER A 96 6.27 16.42 26.87
CA SER A 96 7.74 16.51 26.80
C SER A 96 8.26 17.90 26.45
N CYS A 97 7.55 18.68 25.61
CA CYS A 97 8.04 20.00 25.15
C CYS A 97 7.03 21.13 25.26
N ALA A 98 5.85 20.89 25.81
CA ALA A 98 4.72 21.82 25.90
C ALA A 98 4.24 22.39 24.54
N GLY A 99 4.63 21.78 23.42
CA GLY A 99 4.15 22.16 22.09
C GLY A 99 2.67 21.84 21.91
N PRO A 100 1.91 22.66 21.17
CA PRO A 100 0.47 22.47 20.99
C PRO A 100 0.18 21.33 20.00
N LEU A 101 -0.55 20.33 20.46
CA LEU A 101 -1.01 19.18 19.68
C LEU A 101 -2.54 19.19 19.59
N THR A 102 -3.07 18.62 18.52
CA THR A 102 -4.50 18.39 18.34
C THR A 102 -4.71 16.91 18.11
N ILE A 103 -5.65 16.32 18.85
CA ILE A 103 -6.12 14.95 18.66
C ILE A 103 -7.50 15.06 18.00
N GLN A 104 -7.62 14.74 16.73
CA GLN A 104 -8.87 14.88 15.97
C GLN A 104 -9.90 13.83 16.37
N ASP A 105 -9.48 12.61 16.65
CA ASP A 105 -10.32 11.49 17.08
C ASP A 105 -9.83 10.91 18.42
N PRO A 106 -10.12 11.58 19.55
CA PRO A 106 -9.62 11.17 20.86
C PRO A 106 -10.14 9.80 21.33
N GLY A 107 -11.27 9.33 20.78
CA GLY A 107 -11.86 8.03 21.14
C GLY A 107 -11.24 6.84 20.39
N ALA A 108 -10.70 7.05 19.19
CA ALA A 108 -10.02 5.99 18.43
C ALA A 108 -8.49 6.05 18.51
N SER A 109 -7.93 7.22 18.81
CA SER A 109 -6.49 7.44 18.86
C SER A 109 -5.78 6.63 19.93
N GLN A 110 -4.71 5.94 19.55
CA GLN A 110 -3.86 5.17 20.47
C GLN A 110 -2.45 5.73 20.59
N ARG A 111 -1.98 6.47 19.58
CA ARG A 111 -0.64 7.08 19.55
C ARG A 111 -0.68 8.49 18.98
N ILE A 112 0.18 9.34 19.50
CA ILE A 112 0.53 10.62 18.88
C ILE A 112 2.02 10.88 18.99
N ALA A 113 2.68 11.12 17.86
CA ALA A 113 4.08 11.51 17.80
C ALA A 113 4.21 13.02 17.59
N CYS A 114 4.80 13.71 18.57
CA CYS A 114 4.88 15.17 18.58
C CYS A 114 5.73 15.70 17.41
N GLN A 115 5.13 16.54 16.56
CA GLN A 115 5.82 17.14 15.41
C GLN A 115 6.95 18.12 15.76
N TYR A 116 7.01 18.61 17.01
CA TYR A 116 8.00 19.61 17.44
C TYR A 116 9.26 18.98 18.05
N CYS A 117 9.09 18.01 18.96
CA CYS A 117 10.19 17.38 19.68
C CYS A 117 10.43 15.91 19.31
N GLY A 118 9.49 15.25 18.63
CA GLY A 118 9.59 13.83 18.28
C GLY A 118 9.29 12.85 19.41
N ALA A 119 8.72 13.32 20.53
CA ALA A 119 8.25 12.43 21.59
C ALA A 119 6.99 11.67 21.14
N LEU A 120 6.99 10.35 21.35
CA LEU A 120 5.85 9.47 21.15
C LEU A 120 5.06 9.34 22.44
N HIS A 121 3.74 9.51 22.34
CA HIS A 121 2.81 9.40 23.45
C HIS A 121 1.75 8.35 23.16
N ALA A 122 1.37 7.58 24.18
CA ALA A 122 0.10 6.86 24.19
C ALA A 122 -1.04 7.87 24.39
N VAL A 123 -2.12 7.66 23.66
CA VAL A 123 -3.39 8.40 23.81
C VAL A 123 -4.40 7.45 24.46
N ASN A 124 -5.10 7.93 25.48
CA ASN A 124 -6.27 7.25 26.05
C ASN A 124 -7.35 8.30 26.32
N ASP A 125 -8.41 8.31 25.51
CA ASP A 125 -9.49 9.31 25.57
C ASP A 125 -8.93 10.75 25.68
N GLY A 126 -8.08 11.11 24.72
CA GLY A 126 -7.43 12.43 24.65
C GLY A 126 -6.25 12.66 25.62
N LYS A 127 -6.06 11.80 26.62
CA LYS A 127 -4.98 11.96 27.61
C LYS A 127 -3.66 11.38 27.09
N LEU A 128 -2.60 12.19 27.17
CA LEU A 128 -1.27 11.81 26.72
C LEU A 128 -0.42 11.22 27.84
N LYS A 129 0.21 10.07 27.56
CA LYS A 129 1.26 9.47 28.38
C LYS A 129 2.53 9.29 27.55
N PHE A 130 3.64 9.87 28.00
CA PHE A 130 4.94 9.69 27.36
C PHE A 130 5.35 8.21 27.29
N LEU A 131 5.89 7.81 26.14
CA LEU A 131 6.43 6.48 25.89
C LEU A 131 7.93 6.53 25.60
N GLU A 132 8.32 7.24 24.53
CA GLU A 132 9.68 7.22 24.01
C GLU A 132 10.01 8.54 23.29
N GLU A 133 11.29 8.89 23.22
CA GLU A 133 11.79 9.94 22.32
C GLU A 133 12.29 9.32 21.01
N LEU A 134 11.60 9.59 19.90
CA LEU A 134 12.01 9.09 18.58
C LEU A 134 13.12 9.93 17.93
N GLY A 135 13.42 11.09 18.52
CA GLY A 135 14.21 12.16 17.93
C GLY A 135 13.38 13.04 16.98
N LYS A 136 13.89 14.23 16.65
CA LYS A 136 13.22 15.10 15.68
C LYS A 136 13.10 14.38 14.33
N PRO A 137 11.93 14.40 13.68
CA PRO A 137 11.75 13.72 12.41
C PRO A 137 12.72 14.28 11.37
N GLU A 138 13.60 13.43 10.84
CA GLU A 138 14.57 13.79 9.80
C GLU A 138 13.86 14.22 8.51
N HIS A 139 12.72 13.60 8.23
CA HIS A 139 11.85 13.91 7.11
C HIS A 139 10.56 14.54 7.59
N LYS A 140 10.28 15.76 7.12
CA LYS A 140 9.02 16.45 7.39
C LYS A 140 7.98 16.08 6.34
N PRO A 141 6.70 15.99 6.73
CA PRO A 141 5.61 15.80 5.77
C PRO A 141 5.57 16.95 4.76
N ILE A 142 5.34 16.61 3.49
CA ILE A 142 5.19 17.60 2.40
C ILE A 142 3.84 18.31 2.54
N ILE A 143 2.82 17.57 2.95
CA ILE A 143 1.51 18.08 3.36
C ILE A 143 1.50 18.13 4.90
N PRO A 144 1.68 19.30 5.53
CA PRO A 144 1.78 19.42 6.99
C PRO A 144 0.58 18.84 7.72
N LEU A 145 0.80 18.34 8.93
CA LEU A 145 -0.29 17.91 9.80
C LEU A 145 -1.23 19.07 10.12
N GLY A 146 -2.51 18.78 10.25
CA GLY A 146 -3.59 19.76 10.39
C GLY A 146 -4.01 20.42 9.07
N SER A 147 -3.35 20.13 7.94
CA SER A 147 -3.80 20.64 6.64
C SER A 147 -5.19 20.10 6.32
N GLU A 148 -6.09 20.98 5.92
CA GLU A 148 -7.40 20.64 5.39
C GLU A 148 -7.36 20.67 3.87
N GLY A 149 -8.05 19.72 3.24
CA GLY A 149 -8.16 19.65 1.80
C GLY A 149 -9.34 18.80 1.34
N GLU A 150 -9.60 18.78 0.04
CA GLU A 150 -10.67 17.98 -0.56
C GLU A 150 -10.11 17.10 -1.67
N LEU A 151 -10.32 15.79 -1.57
CA LEU A 151 -9.95 14.82 -2.60
C LEU A 151 -11.18 13.96 -2.92
N GLN A 152 -11.45 13.73 -4.21
CA GLN A 152 -12.59 12.94 -4.69
C GLN A 152 -13.94 13.35 -4.05
N GLY A 153 -14.13 14.65 -3.77
CA GLY A 153 -15.34 15.20 -3.15
C GLY A 153 -15.48 14.96 -1.64
N ILE A 154 -14.43 14.47 -0.97
CA ILE A 154 -14.39 14.27 0.47
C ILE A 154 -13.40 15.25 1.10
N LYS A 155 -13.87 15.97 2.12
CA LYS A 155 -13.03 16.88 2.92
C LYS A 155 -12.26 16.10 3.97
N PHE A 156 -10.96 16.31 4.01
CA PHE A 156 -10.02 15.62 4.88
C PHE A 156 -9.21 16.60 5.72
N THR A 157 -8.84 16.15 6.90
CA THR A 157 -7.75 16.72 7.70
C THR A 157 -6.60 15.72 7.74
N VAL A 158 -5.38 16.18 7.48
CA VAL A 158 -4.16 15.35 7.63
C VAL A 158 -3.81 15.24 9.10
N ILE A 159 -3.86 14.04 9.68
CA ILE A 159 -3.66 13.84 11.12
C ILE A 159 -2.37 13.09 11.45
N GLY A 160 -1.89 12.26 10.54
CA GLY A 160 -0.70 11.44 10.73
C GLY A 160 0.17 11.40 9.48
N TYR A 161 1.47 11.17 9.69
CA TYR A 161 2.47 11.00 8.66
C TYR A 161 3.42 9.87 9.05
N LEU A 162 3.57 8.92 8.14
CA LEU A 162 4.60 7.89 8.19
C LEU A 162 5.57 8.07 7.02
N ARG A 163 6.83 7.78 7.30
CA ARG A 163 7.77 7.38 6.25
C ARG A 163 8.10 5.91 6.48
N ARG A 164 7.93 5.11 5.44
CA ARG A 164 8.23 3.68 5.47
C ARG A 164 9.26 3.38 4.39
N SER A 165 9.95 2.27 4.56
CA SER A 165 10.87 1.79 3.54
C SER A 165 10.91 0.28 3.48
N MET A 166 11.42 -0.20 2.35
CA MET A 166 11.85 -1.57 2.17
C MET A 166 13.31 -1.58 1.72
N LYS A 167 14.00 -2.70 1.97
CA LYS A 167 15.40 -2.89 1.57
C LYS A 167 15.51 -4.03 0.57
N TYR A 168 16.03 -3.73 -0.62
CA TYR A 168 16.26 -4.71 -1.68
C TYR A 168 17.67 -4.56 -2.23
N ALA A 169 18.41 -5.66 -2.29
CA ALA A 169 19.80 -5.70 -2.75
C ALA A 169 20.71 -4.62 -2.10
N GLY A 170 20.49 -4.33 -0.82
CA GLY A 170 21.26 -3.33 -0.08
C GLY A 170 20.79 -1.88 -0.24
N VAL A 171 19.88 -1.60 -1.18
CA VAL A 171 19.31 -0.27 -1.45
C VAL A 171 18.01 -0.10 -0.67
N VAL A 172 17.81 1.08 -0.10
CA VAL A 172 16.59 1.47 0.64
C VAL A 172 15.66 2.21 -0.31
N TYR A 173 14.41 1.76 -0.37
CA TYR A 173 13.35 2.35 -1.19
C TYR A 173 12.27 2.90 -0.25
N PRO A 174 12.26 4.22 0.01
CA PRO A 174 11.31 4.85 0.91
C PRO A 174 10.05 5.34 0.19
N TRP A 175 8.95 5.42 0.93
CA TRP A 175 7.71 6.09 0.53
C TRP A 175 7.08 6.81 1.73
N SER A 176 6.12 7.68 1.45
CA SER A 176 5.39 8.46 2.45
C SER A 176 3.94 8.02 2.52
N GLU A 177 3.36 7.98 3.72
CA GLU A 177 1.94 7.69 3.93
C GLU A 177 1.35 8.76 4.85
N TYR A 178 0.22 9.34 4.46
CA TYR A 178 -0.52 10.32 5.24
C TYR A 178 -1.83 9.71 5.71
N LEU A 179 -2.09 9.80 7.01
CA LEU A 179 -3.37 9.41 7.57
C LEU A 179 -4.34 10.59 7.45
N LEU A 180 -5.43 10.37 6.75
CA LEU A 180 -6.48 11.34 6.50
C LEU A 180 -7.72 11.00 7.33
N TRP A 181 -8.23 12.00 8.03
CA TRP A 181 -9.46 11.92 8.81
C TRP A 181 -10.58 12.71 8.15
N ALA A 182 -11.78 12.15 8.15
CA ALA A 182 -12.99 12.83 7.75
C ALA A 182 -14.11 12.44 8.72
N LYS A 183 -14.85 13.43 9.23
CA LYS A 183 -15.91 13.21 10.21
C LYS A 183 -16.95 12.20 9.70
N GLY A 184 -17.21 11.16 10.50
CA GLY A 184 -18.22 10.14 10.20
C GLY A 184 -17.83 9.19 9.04
N ARG A 185 -16.56 9.17 8.65
CA ARG A 185 -16.03 8.29 7.60
C ARG A 185 -14.89 7.43 8.15
N PRO A 186 -14.58 6.28 7.53
CA PRO A 186 -13.36 5.56 7.85
C PRO A 186 -12.13 6.42 7.58
N TYR A 187 -11.00 6.02 8.17
CA TYR A 187 -9.71 6.60 7.85
C TYR A 187 -9.30 6.30 6.40
N TYR A 188 -8.62 7.26 5.78
CA TYR A 188 -8.04 7.12 4.45
C TYR A 188 -6.52 7.28 4.51
N TRP A 189 -5.84 6.66 3.56
CA TRP A 189 -4.39 6.71 3.43
C TRP A 189 -4.00 7.37 2.12
N LEU A 190 -3.35 8.51 2.17
CA LEU A 190 -2.73 9.09 0.98
C LEU A 190 -1.28 8.65 0.91
N VAL A 191 -0.93 7.87 -0.10
CA VAL A 191 0.40 7.26 -0.24
C VAL A 191 1.14 7.94 -1.37
N GLU A 192 2.37 8.37 -1.12
CA GLU A 192 3.28 8.94 -2.12
C GLU A 192 4.51 8.05 -2.25
N SER A 193 4.78 7.58 -3.46
CA SER A 193 5.98 6.81 -3.79
C SER A 193 6.57 7.30 -5.11
N THR A 194 7.73 7.96 -5.04
CA THR A 194 8.47 8.44 -6.22
C THR A 194 7.63 9.33 -7.15
N GLY A 195 6.74 10.16 -6.57
CA GLY A 195 5.83 11.02 -7.31
C GLY A 195 4.55 10.35 -7.84
N HIS A 196 4.35 9.05 -7.60
CA HIS A 196 3.05 8.42 -7.73
C HIS A 196 2.25 8.65 -6.45
N TRP A 197 0.99 9.03 -6.61
CA TRP A 197 0.07 9.22 -5.48
C TRP A 197 -1.09 8.25 -5.60
N SER A 198 -1.52 7.72 -4.47
CA SER A 198 -2.71 6.88 -4.39
C SER A 198 -3.51 7.19 -3.14
N LEU A 199 -4.83 7.19 -3.25
CA LEU A 199 -5.75 7.32 -2.12
C LEU A 199 -6.29 5.93 -1.75
N GLY A 200 -6.10 5.54 -0.51
CA GLY A 200 -6.39 4.23 0.03
C GLY A 200 -7.50 4.22 1.07
N THR A 201 -8.31 3.17 1.08
CA THR A 201 -9.28 2.86 2.14
C THR A 201 -9.10 1.41 2.58
N ALA A 202 -9.36 1.14 3.86
CA ALA A 202 -9.39 -0.22 4.37
C ALA A 202 -10.47 -1.05 3.68
N VAL A 203 -10.20 -2.34 3.47
CA VAL A 203 -11.10 -3.33 2.88
C VAL A 203 -11.19 -4.54 3.80
N SER A 204 -12.39 -5.09 3.94
CA SER A 204 -12.58 -6.30 4.73
C SER A 204 -11.85 -7.49 4.10
N GLY A 205 -11.18 -8.29 4.93
CA GLY A 205 -10.56 -9.55 4.50
C GLY A 205 -11.57 -10.58 3.95
N GLY A 206 -12.87 -10.38 4.21
CA GLY A 206 -13.95 -11.15 3.61
C GLY A 206 -14.25 -10.79 2.15
N GLN A 207 -13.87 -9.60 1.69
CA GLN A 207 -14.03 -9.16 0.30
C GLN A 207 -12.90 -9.64 -0.60
N VAL A 208 -11.75 -9.99 0.00
CA VAL A 208 -10.56 -10.47 -0.70
C VAL A 208 -10.54 -12.00 -0.75
N THR A 209 -10.30 -12.55 -1.94
CA THR A 209 -10.18 -13.99 -2.19
C THR A 209 -8.95 -14.30 -3.03
N GLY A 210 -8.40 -15.51 -2.92
CA GLY A 210 -7.19 -15.91 -3.64
C GLY A 210 -6.66 -17.28 -3.21
N GLY A 211 -6.85 -17.64 -1.94
CA GLY A 211 -6.49 -18.97 -1.42
C GLY A 211 -5.02 -19.31 -1.69
N ALA A 212 -4.75 -20.50 -2.23
CA ALA A 212 -3.40 -20.93 -2.63
C ALA A 212 -2.80 -20.10 -3.78
N GLY A 213 -3.63 -19.39 -4.55
CA GLY A 213 -3.20 -18.51 -5.64
C GLY A 213 -2.77 -17.12 -5.20
N ALA A 214 -2.82 -16.81 -3.90
CA ALA A 214 -2.52 -15.46 -3.40
C ALA A 214 -1.05 -15.04 -3.60
N ASP A 215 -0.12 -15.94 -3.93
CA ASP A 215 1.25 -15.55 -4.35
C ASP A 215 1.32 -15.20 -5.86
N VAL A 216 0.19 -15.18 -6.57
CA VAL A 216 0.10 -14.79 -8.00
C VAL A 216 -1.00 -13.75 -8.21
N GLU A 217 -2.19 -13.97 -7.67
CA GLU A 217 -3.35 -13.10 -7.87
C GLU A 217 -4.34 -13.16 -6.70
N ILE A 218 -5.11 -12.09 -6.56
CA ILE A 218 -6.25 -12.00 -5.66
C ILE A 218 -7.45 -11.42 -6.39
N HIS A 219 -8.65 -11.66 -5.87
CA HIS A 219 -9.87 -11.01 -6.30
C HIS A 219 -10.44 -10.20 -5.14
N CYS A 220 -10.71 -8.92 -5.37
CA CYS A 220 -11.33 -8.01 -4.42
C CYS A 220 -12.56 -7.38 -5.07
N ASP A 221 -13.73 -7.52 -4.45
CA ASP A 221 -15.01 -7.06 -5.00
C ASP A 221 -15.28 -7.56 -6.44
N GLY A 222 -14.83 -8.77 -6.76
CA GLY A 222 -14.98 -9.38 -8.09
C GLY A 222 -13.97 -8.91 -9.14
N VAL A 223 -13.13 -7.92 -8.83
CA VAL A 223 -12.03 -7.47 -9.70
C VAL A 223 -10.78 -8.29 -9.42
N LYS A 224 -10.10 -8.72 -10.48
CA LYS A 224 -8.85 -9.50 -10.40
C LYS A 224 -7.64 -8.57 -10.34
N TYR A 225 -6.75 -8.82 -9.38
CA TYR A 225 -5.49 -8.10 -9.19
C TYR A 225 -4.32 -9.09 -9.24
N ARG A 226 -3.24 -8.74 -9.92
CA ARG A 226 -2.03 -9.56 -10.02
C ARG A 226 -0.99 -9.07 -9.03
N MET A 227 -0.28 -9.99 -8.37
CA MET A 227 0.81 -9.64 -7.46
C MET A 227 1.90 -8.89 -8.23
N PHE A 228 2.19 -7.68 -7.77
CA PHE A 228 3.25 -6.83 -8.30
C PHE A 228 4.55 -7.06 -7.53
N ASP A 229 4.49 -6.96 -6.19
CA ASP A 229 5.65 -7.17 -5.34
C ASP A 229 5.28 -7.70 -3.95
N LYS A 230 6.27 -8.27 -3.27
CA LYS A 230 6.19 -8.77 -1.90
C LYS A 230 7.46 -8.38 -1.16
N TYR A 231 7.30 -7.61 -0.10
CA TYR A 231 8.43 -7.00 0.60
C TYR A 231 8.17 -6.90 2.10
N LYS A 232 9.23 -6.61 2.85
CA LYS A 232 9.13 -6.25 4.26
C LYS A 232 9.17 -4.74 4.36
N ALA A 233 8.07 -4.15 4.80
CA ALA A 233 8.00 -2.72 5.07
C ALA A 233 8.41 -2.46 6.51
N THR A 234 9.19 -1.40 6.72
CA THR A 234 9.63 -0.92 8.03
C THR A 234 9.16 0.51 8.22
N VAL A 235 8.66 0.84 9.41
CA VAL A 235 8.31 2.22 9.79
C VAL A 235 9.58 2.98 10.19
N ASP A 236 9.98 3.96 9.40
CA ASP A 236 11.20 4.75 9.65
C ASP A 236 10.91 6.03 10.44
N VAL A 237 9.77 6.67 10.16
CA VAL A 237 9.35 7.93 10.77
C VAL A 237 7.87 7.84 11.15
N VAL A 238 7.54 8.36 12.33
CA VAL A 238 6.17 8.50 12.85
C VAL A 238 5.98 9.94 13.31
N VAL A 239 4.97 10.63 12.78
CA VAL A 239 4.59 11.98 13.21
C VAL A 239 3.06 12.09 13.19
N GLY A 240 2.47 12.71 14.21
CA GLY A 240 1.02 12.91 14.28
C GLY A 240 0.28 11.74 14.94
N GLU A 241 -1.03 11.74 14.73
CA GLU A 241 -2.03 10.90 15.38
C GLU A 241 -2.27 9.58 14.64
N PHE A 242 -2.44 8.48 15.38
CA PHE A 242 -2.70 7.14 14.81
C PHE A 242 -3.68 6.32 15.68
N TYR A 243 -4.59 5.62 15.00
CA TYR A 243 -5.63 4.78 15.61
C TYR A 243 -5.12 3.40 16.09
N TRP A 244 -3.83 3.10 15.91
CA TRP A 244 -3.18 1.90 16.43
C TRP A 244 -1.87 2.24 17.13
N GLN A 245 -1.29 1.23 17.79
CA GLN A 245 -0.06 1.35 18.57
C GLN A 245 1.20 1.34 17.69
N VAL A 246 1.26 2.24 16.71
CA VAL A 246 2.41 2.34 15.79
C VAL A 246 3.71 2.60 16.55
N GLU A 247 4.77 1.89 16.14
CA GLU A 247 6.12 2.05 16.69
C GLU A 247 7.15 2.28 15.57
N LYS A 248 8.18 3.08 15.85
CA LYS A 248 9.32 3.24 14.93
C LYS A 248 10.10 1.92 14.89
N GLY A 249 10.44 1.47 13.69
CA GLY A 249 11.10 0.19 13.45
C GLY A 249 10.12 -0.99 13.39
N GLU A 250 8.82 -0.78 13.58
CA GLU A 250 7.80 -1.81 13.35
C GLU A 250 7.91 -2.33 11.91
N THR A 251 7.78 -3.64 11.73
CA THR A 251 7.83 -4.27 10.41
C THR A 251 6.60 -5.11 10.12
N VAL A 252 6.15 -5.07 8.88
CA VAL A 252 5.08 -5.92 8.34
C VAL A 252 5.58 -6.69 7.13
N ASP A 253 5.00 -7.86 6.88
CA ASP A 253 5.15 -8.54 5.59
C ASP A 253 4.06 -8.02 4.66
N ALA A 254 4.44 -7.21 3.67
CA ALA A 254 3.53 -6.58 2.72
C ALA A 254 3.51 -7.32 1.37
N ALA A 255 2.38 -7.25 0.66
CA ALA A 255 2.27 -7.65 -0.73
C ALA A 255 1.28 -6.75 -1.46
N ASP A 256 1.71 -6.23 -2.60
CA ASP A 256 0.91 -5.34 -3.43
C ASP A 256 0.39 -6.08 -4.66
N TYR A 257 -0.90 -5.92 -4.92
CA TYR A 257 -1.60 -6.52 -6.05
C TYR A 257 -2.21 -5.43 -6.91
N VAL A 258 -1.86 -5.39 -8.19
CA VAL A 258 -2.16 -4.27 -9.08
C VAL A 258 -3.13 -4.69 -10.18
N CYS A 259 -4.10 -3.83 -10.46
CA CYS A 259 -5.01 -3.83 -11.59
C CYS A 259 -5.21 -2.36 -11.96
N PRO A 260 -4.28 -1.75 -12.73
CA PRO A 260 -4.23 -0.30 -12.88
C PRO A 260 -5.58 0.27 -13.36
N PRO A 261 -6.04 1.41 -12.82
CA PRO A 261 -5.36 2.31 -11.88
C PRO A 261 -5.51 1.93 -10.39
N LEU A 262 -6.00 0.72 -10.11
CA LEU A 262 -6.27 0.23 -8.76
C LEU A 262 -5.14 -0.67 -8.23
N MET A 263 -4.99 -0.68 -6.91
CA MET A 263 -4.10 -1.57 -6.18
C MET A 263 -4.78 -2.07 -4.92
N VAL A 264 -4.47 -3.29 -4.49
CA VAL A 264 -4.80 -3.80 -3.17
C VAL A 264 -3.50 -4.17 -2.50
N SER A 265 -3.18 -3.50 -1.39
CA SER A 265 -2.05 -3.84 -0.55
C SER A 265 -2.53 -4.71 0.61
N ARG A 266 -1.82 -5.80 0.86
CA ARG A 266 -2.04 -6.68 2.02
C ARG A 266 -0.86 -6.54 2.96
N GLU A 267 -1.12 -6.20 4.21
CA GLU A 267 -0.12 -6.22 5.27
C GLU A 267 -0.39 -7.36 6.25
N ILE A 268 0.68 -8.01 6.68
CA ILE A 268 0.64 -9.01 7.75
C ILE A 268 1.55 -8.52 8.87
N SER A 269 0.94 -8.10 9.97
CA SER A 269 1.68 -7.78 11.19
C SER A 269 1.92 -9.06 11.98
N LYS A 270 3.05 -9.12 12.67
CA LYS A 270 3.40 -10.21 13.60
C LYS A 270 3.80 -9.56 14.91
N LYS A 271 2.94 -9.63 15.92
CA LYS A 271 3.33 -9.17 17.26
C LYS A 271 4.25 -10.21 17.89
N VAL A 272 5.48 -9.82 18.18
CA VAL A 272 6.39 -10.59 19.04
C VAL A 272 6.15 -10.12 20.47
N ARG A 273 5.17 -10.71 21.16
CA ARG A 273 5.02 -10.47 22.61
C ARG A 273 6.20 -11.13 23.35
N GLY A 274 6.82 -10.36 24.24
CA GLY A 274 7.73 -10.91 25.25
C GLY A 274 7.02 -12.02 26.04
N LYS A 275 7.78 -13.05 26.44
CA LYS A 275 7.31 -14.29 27.10
C LYS A 275 6.16 -14.05 28.10
N SER A 276 4.93 -14.38 27.70
CA SER A 276 3.79 -14.58 28.60
C SER A 276 3.42 -16.07 28.65
N LEU A 277 3.10 -16.56 29.85
CA LEU A 277 2.82 -17.96 30.17
C LEU A 277 1.36 -18.35 29.84
N SER A 278 1.04 -18.54 28.57
CA SER A 278 -0.08 -19.41 28.17
C SER A 278 0.05 -19.65 26.67
N THR A 279 0.16 -20.91 26.26
CA THR A 279 0.62 -21.27 24.93
C THR A 279 -0.55 -21.65 24.04
N VAL A 280 -1.12 -20.68 23.31
CA VAL A 280 -1.64 -20.97 21.95
C VAL A 280 -0.55 -20.59 20.96
N SER A 281 0.37 -21.52 20.68
CA SER A 281 1.20 -21.52 19.47
C SER A 281 1.84 -20.17 19.05
N GLY A 282 2.34 -19.37 20.00
CA GLY A 282 3.45 -18.42 19.86
C GLY A 282 3.50 -17.42 18.69
N LYS A 283 2.41 -17.15 17.95
CA LYS A 283 2.42 -16.20 16.82
C LYS A 283 1.08 -15.46 16.74
N SER A 284 1.00 -14.29 17.39
CA SER A 284 -0.05 -13.32 17.07
C SER A 284 0.17 -12.82 15.64
N ARG A 285 -0.91 -12.75 14.88
CA ARG A 285 -0.90 -12.34 13.48
C ARG A 285 -2.17 -11.58 13.16
N GLU A 286 -2.01 -10.40 12.57
CA GLU A 286 -3.10 -9.62 12.01
C GLU A 286 -2.88 -9.48 10.50
N ILE A 287 -3.97 -9.47 9.73
CA ILE A 287 -3.95 -9.26 8.29
C ILE A 287 -4.89 -8.10 7.97
N SER A 288 -4.35 -7.05 7.37
CA SER A 288 -5.11 -5.92 6.87
C SER A 288 -5.02 -5.85 5.34
N PHE A 289 -6.06 -5.30 4.73
CA PHE A 289 -6.11 -5.01 3.31
C PHE A 289 -6.49 -3.56 3.10
N THR A 290 -5.75 -2.87 2.24
CA THR A 290 -6.03 -1.50 1.82
C THR A 290 -6.21 -1.51 0.32
N LYS A 291 -7.33 -0.99 -0.17
CA LYS A 291 -7.53 -0.75 -1.60
C LYS A 291 -7.15 0.68 -1.90
N LEU A 292 -6.24 0.86 -2.85
CA LEU A 292 -5.72 2.13 -3.30
C LEU A 292 -6.15 2.42 -4.73
N GLU A 293 -6.51 3.66 -4.99
CA GLU A 293 -6.79 4.20 -6.31
C GLU A 293 -5.75 5.27 -6.63
N TYR A 294 -5.15 5.20 -7.81
CA TYR A 294 -4.21 6.22 -8.24
C TYR A 294 -4.88 7.59 -8.34
N ILE A 295 -4.21 8.62 -7.83
CA ILE A 295 -4.61 10.02 -7.96
C ILE A 295 -3.46 10.82 -8.55
N LYS A 296 -3.76 11.82 -9.37
CA LYS A 296 -2.73 12.67 -9.96
C LYS A 296 -2.07 13.55 -8.90
N ALA A 297 -0.78 13.84 -9.08
CA ALA A 297 -0.05 14.72 -8.16
C ALA A 297 -0.66 16.14 -8.16
N SER A 298 -1.10 16.61 -9.33
CA SER A 298 -1.76 17.91 -9.50
C SER A 298 -3.13 17.99 -8.83
N GLU A 299 -3.86 16.87 -8.77
CA GLU A 299 -5.14 16.77 -8.06
C GLU A 299 -4.93 16.79 -6.55
N VAL A 300 -3.90 16.08 -6.05
CA VAL A 300 -3.52 16.16 -4.62
C VAL A 300 -3.12 17.59 -4.25
N GLY A 301 -2.25 18.21 -5.03
CA GLY A 301 -1.83 19.58 -4.77
C GLY A 301 -2.96 20.59 -4.89
N ALA A 302 -3.91 20.40 -5.81
CA ALA A 302 -5.11 21.24 -5.89
C ALA A 302 -5.98 21.06 -4.63
N GLY A 303 -6.20 19.82 -4.20
CA GLY A 303 -7.03 19.47 -3.06
C GLY A 303 -6.59 20.12 -1.75
N PHE A 304 -5.28 20.27 -1.55
CA PHE A 304 -4.69 20.91 -0.35
C PHE A 304 -4.23 22.37 -0.58
N GLY A 305 -4.44 22.93 -1.77
CA GLY A 305 -4.01 24.29 -2.11
C GLY A 305 -2.48 24.48 -2.12
N LEU A 306 -1.77 23.53 -2.72
CA LEU A 306 -0.29 23.40 -2.77
C LEU A 306 0.29 23.41 -4.19
N ASN A 307 -0.53 23.65 -5.22
CA ASN A 307 -0.06 23.75 -6.62
C ASN A 307 0.74 25.04 -6.90
N GLU A 308 0.65 26.03 -6.02
CA GLU A 308 1.43 27.26 -6.11
C GLU A 308 2.43 27.32 -4.95
N ALA A 309 3.55 28.02 -5.19
CA ALA A 309 4.57 28.21 -4.16
C ALA A 309 3.98 28.89 -2.92
N LYS A 310 4.03 28.20 -1.79
CA LYS A 310 3.50 28.68 -0.51
C LYS A 310 4.63 28.78 0.50
N ALA A 311 4.74 29.93 1.16
CA ALA A 311 5.78 30.15 2.16
C ALA A 311 5.69 29.10 3.28
N GLY A 312 6.81 28.44 3.58
CA GLY A 312 6.87 27.37 4.58
C GLY A 312 6.50 25.97 4.07
N TYR A 313 6.20 25.80 2.78
CA TYR A 313 5.92 24.52 2.14
C TYR A 313 7.04 24.11 1.18
N PRO A 314 7.16 22.82 0.83
CA PRO A 314 8.07 22.35 -0.21
C PRO A 314 7.75 22.97 -1.57
N ASP A 315 8.69 22.84 -2.51
CA ASP A 315 8.47 23.25 -3.90
C ASP A 315 7.21 22.59 -4.49
N SER A 316 6.34 23.41 -5.08
CA SER A 316 5.09 22.98 -5.73
C SER A 316 5.34 22.00 -6.88
N SER A 317 6.56 21.90 -7.41
CA SER A 317 6.96 20.90 -8.40
C SER A 317 6.73 19.45 -7.96
N VAL A 318 6.62 19.18 -6.65
CA VAL A 318 6.22 17.87 -6.11
C VAL A 318 4.81 17.47 -6.55
N PHE A 319 3.90 18.44 -6.71
CA PHE A 319 2.52 18.24 -7.14
C PHE A 319 2.34 18.36 -8.65
N THR A 320 3.41 18.16 -9.43
CA THR A 320 3.34 18.13 -10.90
C THR A 320 3.21 16.68 -11.37
N ASP A 321 2.31 16.43 -12.32
CA ASP A 321 2.10 15.10 -12.89
C ASP A 321 3.34 14.65 -13.68
N LYS A 322 4.07 13.69 -13.12
CA LYS A 322 5.26 13.09 -13.75
C LYS A 322 4.92 11.92 -14.67
N PHE A 323 3.70 11.41 -14.57
CA PHE A 323 3.27 10.18 -15.22
C PHE A 323 1.96 10.44 -15.97
N ASN A 324 1.88 9.96 -17.20
CA ASN A 324 0.68 9.99 -18.00
C ASN A 324 0.31 8.55 -18.39
N PHE A 325 -0.88 8.08 -18.02
CA PHE A 325 -1.36 6.74 -18.40
C PHE A 325 -1.58 6.60 -19.91
N ASP A 326 -1.80 7.71 -20.62
CA ASP A 326 -1.93 7.71 -22.08
C ASP A 326 -0.59 7.46 -22.80
N GLN A 327 0.53 7.59 -22.07
CA GLN A 327 1.88 7.34 -22.58
C GLN A 327 2.67 6.50 -21.58
N PRO A 328 2.53 5.16 -21.60
CA PRO A 328 3.30 4.29 -20.73
C PRO A 328 4.79 4.62 -20.82
N ALA A 329 5.44 4.78 -19.67
CA ALA A 329 6.83 5.21 -19.58
C ALA A 329 7.71 4.37 -20.53
N PRO A 330 8.65 5.01 -21.26
CA PRO A 330 9.58 4.29 -22.13
C PRO A 330 10.60 3.56 -21.25
N ASN A 331 10.18 2.49 -20.57
CA ASN A 331 11.04 1.61 -19.79
C ASN A 331 11.78 0.64 -20.73
N GLN A 332 12.37 1.18 -21.79
CA GLN A 332 13.38 0.49 -22.59
C GLN A 332 14.75 0.89 -22.02
N PRO A 333 15.37 0.07 -21.16
CA PRO A 333 16.69 0.39 -20.61
C PRO A 333 17.78 0.49 -21.68
N PHE A 334 17.51 0.06 -22.91
CA PHE A 334 18.39 0.21 -24.06
C PHE A 334 17.65 0.88 -25.24
N THR A 335 18.11 2.06 -25.64
CA THR A 335 17.74 2.67 -26.92
C THR A 335 18.49 1.94 -28.03
N MET A 336 17.91 0.84 -28.52
CA MET A 336 18.49 -0.12 -29.48
C MET A 336 19.00 0.47 -30.82
N SER A 337 18.80 1.78 -31.05
CA SER A 337 19.47 2.57 -32.09
C SER A 337 20.99 2.34 -32.14
N GLN A 338 21.63 2.14 -30.98
CA GLN A 338 23.07 1.90 -30.86
C GLN A 338 23.53 0.55 -31.43
N ILE A 339 22.63 -0.41 -31.62
CA ILE A 339 22.94 -1.74 -32.18
C ILE A 339 22.50 -1.82 -33.65
N TYR A 340 21.28 -1.39 -33.97
CA TYR A 340 20.73 -1.55 -35.31
C TYR A 340 21.32 -0.60 -36.34
N ALA A 341 21.65 0.65 -35.96
CA ALA A 341 22.24 1.59 -36.92
C ALA A 341 23.66 1.17 -37.35
N PRO A 342 24.60 0.81 -36.46
CA PRO A 342 25.89 0.28 -36.87
C PRO A 342 25.79 -1.03 -37.66
N TRP A 343 24.86 -1.91 -37.28
CA TRP A 343 24.60 -3.15 -38.02
C TRP A 343 24.13 -2.89 -39.46
N ALA A 344 23.14 -2.01 -39.65
CA ALA A 344 22.66 -1.62 -40.97
C ALA A 344 23.76 -0.98 -41.83
N VAL A 345 24.58 -0.10 -41.24
CA VAL A 345 25.73 0.51 -41.94
C VAL A 345 26.73 -0.56 -42.39
N MET A 346 27.07 -1.52 -41.51
CA MET A 346 28.00 -2.61 -41.86
C MET A 346 27.45 -3.49 -42.99
N MET A 347 26.14 -3.75 -43.01
CA MET A 347 25.47 -4.49 -44.09
C MET A 347 25.52 -3.73 -45.42
N LEU A 348 25.31 -2.42 -45.41
CA LEU A 348 25.42 -1.57 -46.60
C LEU A 348 26.87 -1.49 -47.12
N VAL A 349 27.85 -1.40 -46.22
CA VAL A 349 29.28 -1.42 -46.59
C VAL A 349 29.65 -2.74 -47.26
N ALA A 350 29.22 -3.88 -46.72
CA ALA A 350 29.49 -5.19 -47.33
C ALA A 350 28.85 -5.35 -48.72
N ILE A 351 27.62 -4.85 -48.92
CA ILE A 351 26.97 -4.80 -50.24
C ILE A 351 27.76 -3.88 -51.19
N PHE A 352 28.13 -2.69 -50.74
CA PHE A 352 28.86 -1.72 -51.55
C PHE A 352 30.22 -2.25 -52.03
N LEU A 353 30.97 -2.88 -51.12
CA LEU A 353 32.24 -3.55 -51.47
C LEU A 353 32.03 -4.69 -52.47
N ALA A 354 30.93 -5.44 -52.36
CA ALA A 354 30.60 -6.50 -53.32
C ALA A 354 30.28 -5.93 -54.71
N LEU A 355 29.59 -4.79 -54.78
CA LEU A 355 29.32 -4.10 -56.04
C LEU A 355 30.61 -3.59 -56.71
N ILE A 356 31.54 -3.03 -55.92
CA ILE A 356 32.87 -2.63 -56.43
C ILE A 356 33.63 -3.85 -56.97
N ALA A 357 33.70 -4.94 -56.20
CA ALA A 357 34.37 -6.17 -56.64
C ALA A 357 33.76 -6.73 -57.93
N GLY A 358 32.43 -6.67 -58.07
CA GLY A 358 31.72 -7.06 -59.27
C GLY A 358 32.04 -6.18 -60.48
N ALA A 359 32.10 -4.85 -60.29
CA ALA A 359 32.51 -3.91 -61.33
C ALA A 359 33.96 -4.10 -61.78
N MET A 360 34.83 -4.60 -60.88
CA MET A 360 36.23 -4.93 -61.16
C MET A 360 36.41 -6.34 -61.76
N GLY A 361 35.34 -7.15 -61.89
CA GLY A 361 35.38 -8.49 -62.46
C GLY A 361 35.90 -9.59 -61.53
N ASP A 362 36.06 -9.34 -60.23
CA ASP A 362 36.53 -10.35 -59.26
C ASP A 362 35.35 -11.13 -58.65
N ALA A 363 34.91 -12.17 -59.36
CA ALA A 363 33.81 -13.04 -58.92
C ALA A 363 34.07 -13.75 -57.58
N HIS A 364 35.34 -14.03 -57.25
CA HIS A 364 35.69 -14.68 -55.98
C HIS A 364 35.57 -13.71 -54.80
N ALA A 365 35.95 -12.45 -54.97
CA ALA A 365 35.74 -11.41 -53.96
C ALA A 365 34.25 -11.13 -53.73
N VAL A 366 33.45 -11.06 -54.80
CA VAL A 366 31.97 -10.94 -54.68
C VAL A 366 31.40 -12.08 -53.83
N GLY A 367 31.78 -13.32 -54.12
CA GLY A 367 31.32 -14.49 -53.36
C GLY A 367 31.69 -14.43 -51.88
N ARG A 368 32.93 -14.06 -51.54
CA ARG A 368 33.38 -13.93 -50.14
C ARG A 368 32.63 -12.81 -49.41
N LEU A 369 32.39 -11.67 -50.06
CA LEU A 369 31.68 -10.53 -49.47
C LEU A 369 30.19 -10.84 -49.24
N MET A 370 29.57 -11.62 -50.13
CA MET A 370 28.18 -12.09 -49.92
C MET A 370 28.09 -13.10 -48.77
N TRP A 371 29.07 -13.98 -48.61
CA TRP A 371 29.15 -14.86 -47.43
C TRP A 371 29.37 -14.08 -46.13
N ALA A 372 30.24 -13.07 -46.14
CA ALA A 372 30.45 -12.19 -44.99
C ALA A 372 29.17 -11.41 -44.64
N TRP A 373 28.48 -10.87 -45.64
CA TRP A 373 27.19 -10.21 -45.47
C TRP A 373 26.15 -11.15 -44.83
N PHE A 374 26.04 -12.38 -45.33
CA PHE A 374 25.14 -13.38 -44.75
C PHE A 374 25.49 -13.69 -43.30
N ALA A 375 26.77 -13.95 -42.99
CA ALA A 375 27.23 -14.23 -41.63
C ALA A 375 26.96 -13.06 -40.66
N LEU A 376 27.15 -11.81 -41.12
CA LEU A 376 26.89 -10.61 -40.33
C LEU A 376 25.39 -10.33 -40.14
N SER A 377 24.54 -10.85 -41.05
CA SER A 377 23.08 -10.72 -40.93
C SER A 377 22.49 -11.56 -39.79
N VAL A 378 23.09 -12.73 -39.50
CA VAL A 378 22.53 -13.73 -38.56
C VAL A 378 22.42 -13.19 -37.11
N PRO A 379 23.46 -12.59 -36.51
CA PRO A 379 23.34 -12.03 -35.15
C PRO A 379 22.35 -10.87 -35.05
N GLY A 380 22.25 -10.02 -36.09
CA GLY A 380 21.32 -8.90 -36.12
C GLY A 380 19.87 -9.37 -36.26
N ALA A 381 19.60 -10.34 -37.13
CA ALA A 381 18.29 -10.96 -37.26
C ALA A 381 17.87 -11.70 -35.98
N PHE A 382 18.81 -12.42 -35.35
CA PHE A 382 18.54 -13.12 -34.09
C PHE A 382 18.23 -12.15 -32.94
N THR A 383 18.99 -11.06 -32.80
CA THR A 383 18.72 -10.04 -31.77
C THR A 383 17.40 -9.29 -32.05
N LEU A 384 17.06 -9.02 -33.31
CA LEU A 384 15.74 -8.48 -33.69
C LEU A 384 14.60 -9.44 -33.33
N MET A 385 14.77 -10.75 -33.56
CA MET A 385 13.76 -11.75 -33.22
C MET A 385 13.57 -11.87 -31.70
N LEU A 386 14.66 -11.90 -30.93
CA LEU A 386 14.61 -11.87 -29.47
C LEU A 386 13.96 -10.58 -28.96
N HIS A 387 14.26 -9.44 -29.58
CA HIS A 387 13.65 -8.16 -29.24
C HIS A 387 12.15 -8.15 -29.51
N PHE A 388 11.72 -8.62 -30.68
CA PHE A 388 10.30 -8.74 -31.00
C PHE A 388 9.57 -9.70 -30.04
N ALA A 389 10.20 -10.82 -29.69
CA ALA A 389 9.66 -11.76 -28.71
C ALA A 389 9.55 -11.13 -27.31
N TYR A 390 10.56 -10.36 -26.89
CA TYR A 390 10.54 -9.61 -25.65
C TYR A 390 9.43 -8.55 -25.63
N GLU A 391 9.33 -7.72 -26.66
CA GLU A 391 8.25 -6.70 -26.77
C GLU A 391 6.88 -7.37 -26.78
N LYS A 392 6.71 -8.45 -27.53
CA LYS A 392 5.46 -9.21 -27.53
C LYS A 392 5.12 -9.75 -26.15
N SER A 393 6.09 -10.27 -25.41
CA SER A 393 5.90 -10.74 -24.03
C SER A 393 5.66 -9.58 -23.05
N ARG A 394 6.25 -8.40 -23.28
CA ARG A 394 6.06 -7.20 -22.46
C ARG A 394 4.64 -6.66 -22.60
N TRP A 395 4.11 -6.65 -23.82
CA TRP A 395 2.81 -6.08 -24.13
C TRP A 395 1.67 -7.11 -24.18
N SER A 396 1.95 -8.42 -24.09
CA SER A 396 0.92 -9.46 -24.21
C SER A 396 -0.18 -9.37 -23.17
N GLU A 397 0.06 -8.68 -22.05
CA GLU A 397 -0.87 -8.52 -20.94
C GLU A 397 -1.13 -7.05 -20.60
N SER A 398 -0.69 -6.11 -21.44
CA SER A 398 -0.90 -4.69 -21.23
C SER A 398 -2.11 -4.22 -22.03
N ASP A 399 -3.03 -3.52 -21.36
CA ASP A 399 -4.17 -2.85 -22.00
C ASP A 399 -3.74 -1.74 -22.98
N TYR A 400 -2.46 -1.35 -22.95
CA TYR A 400 -1.86 -0.32 -23.82
C TYR A 400 -0.95 -0.92 -24.91
N CYS A 401 -1.21 -2.16 -25.32
CA CYS A 401 -0.45 -2.81 -26.40
C CYS A 401 -0.42 -1.95 -27.67
N PRO A 402 0.77 -1.57 -28.20
CA PRO A 402 0.88 -0.75 -29.39
C PRO A 402 0.17 -1.34 -30.62
N ALA A 403 -0.41 -0.50 -31.47
CA ALA A 403 -1.17 -0.94 -32.64
C ALA A 403 -0.42 -1.91 -33.57
N TRP A 404 0.92 -1.82 -33.65
CA TRP A 404 1.75 -2.72 -34.46
C TRP A 404 1.95 -4.12 -33.84
N LEU A 405 1.62 -4.30 -32.56
CA LEU A 405 1.66 -5.56 -31.80
C LEU A 405 0.27 -6.17 -31.58
N GLN A 406 -0.79 -5.40 -31.76
CA GLN A 406 -2.17 -5.89 -31.69
C GLN A 406 -2.38 -6.94 -32.78
N ARG A 407 -2.92 -8.10 -32.41
CA ARG A 407 -3.36 -9.07 -33.41
C ARG A 407 -4.55 -8.43 -34.13
N ASN A 408 -4.44 -8.24 -35.45
CA ASN A 408 -5.63 -8.03 -36.27
C ASN A 408 -6.51 -9.28 -36.07
N GLU A 409 -7.63 -9.11 -35.37
CA GLU A 409 -8.64 -10.17 -35.21
C GLU A 409 -9.27 -10.58 -36.54
#